data_AF-A0A2V7V6X1-F1
#
_entry.id   AF-A0A2V7V6X1-F1
#
_cell.length_a   1.000
_cell.length_b   1.000
_cell.length_c   1.000
_cell.angle_alpha   90.00
_cell.angle_beta   90.00
_cell.angle_gamma   90.00
#
_symmetry.space_group_name_H-M   'P 1'
#
loop_
_entity.id
_entity.type
_entity.pdbx_description
1 polymer ?
#
loop_
_entity_poly.entity_id
_entity_poly.type
_entity_poly.pdbx_seq_one_letter_code
_entity_poly.pdbx_strand_id
1 'polypeptide(L)' 'RLGTPLFLSLHAVAFLFVMFHSITWFNLAPKAMVVRIRGKRVPDAVVAGLNYGAWLVLSAAVAFFLLRG' A
#
# COMPACT_ATOMS: atom_id res chain seq x y z
N ARG A 1 -4.76 -2.95 27.14
CA ARG A 1 -5.83 -3.59 26.34
C ARG A 1 -5.31 -4.04 24.97
N LEU A 2 -4.63 -3.18 24.20
CA LEU A 2 -4.04 -3.55 22.88
C LEU A 2 -2.82 -4.50 22.97
N GLY A 3 -2.06 -4.46 24.07
CA GLY A 3 -0.86 -5.31 24.26
C GLY A 3 -1.11 -6.71 24.82
N THR A 4 -2.36 -7.18 24.89
CA THR A 4 -2.63 -8.55 25.34
C THR A 4 -2.32 -9.55 24.22
N PRO A 5 -1.97 -10.82 24.52
CA PRO A 5 -1.59 -11.80 23.49
C PRO A 5 -2.64 -11.98 22.39
N LEU A 6 -3.92 -11.92 22.74
CA LEU A 6 -5.05 -12.03 21.81
C LEU A 6 -5.12 -10.83 20.84
N PHE A 7 -4.94 -9.61 21.33
CA PHE A 7 -4.98 -8.44 20.46
C PHE A 7 -3.74 -8.37 19.59
N LEU A 8 -2.58 -8.78 20.09
CA LEU A 8 -1.36 -8.85 19.30
C LEU A 8 -1.49 -9.82 18.13
N SER A 9 -2.05 -11.02 18.35
CA SER A 9 -2.29 -11.98 17.28
C SER A 9 -3.33 -11.47 16.27
N LEU A 10 -4.40 -10.83 16.76
CA LEU A 10 -5.39 -10.19 15.88
C LEU A 10 -4.77 -9.09 15.02
N HIS A 11 -3.93 -8.21 15.58
CA HIS A 11 -3.24 -7.17 14.83
C HIS A 11 -2.25 -7.74 13.83
N ALA A 12 -1.53 -8.81 14.16
CA ALA A 12 -0.63 -9.49 13.24
C ALA A 12 -1.40 -10.08 12.04
N VAL A 13 -2.50 -10.79 12.29
CA VAL A 13 -3.35 -11.35 11.21
C VAL A 13 -3.95 -10.23 10.37
N ALA A 14 -4.50 -9.19 10.99
CA ALA A 14 -5.03 -8.04 10.28
C ALA A 14 -3.96 -7.36 9.41
N PHE A 15 -2.74 -7.20 9.93
CA PHE A 15 -1.62 -6.65 9.19
C PHE A 15 -1.28 -7.48 7.95
N LEU A 16 -1.22 -8.82 8.08
CA LEU A 16 -1.00 -9.72 6.94
C LEU A 16 -2.08 -9.59 5.86
N PHE A 17 -3.35 -9.50 6.27
CA PHE A 17 -4.47 -9.29 5.33
C PHE A 17 -4.40 -7.94 4.63
N VAL A 18 -4.03 -6.87 5.34
CA VAL A 18 -3.83 -5.55 4.74
C VAL A 18 -2.67 -5.58 3.75
N MET A 19 -1.55 -6.24 4.08
CA MET A 19 -0.44 -6.41 3.12
C MET A 19 -0.88 -7.17 1.88
N PHE A 20 -1.58 -8.29 2.04
CA PHE A 20 -2.12 -9.07 0.93
C PHE A 20 -3.06 -8.24 0.05
N HIS A 21 -3.98 -7.49 0.68
CA HIS A 21 -4.91 -6.61 -0.01
C HIS A 21 -4.18 -5.50 -0.78
N SER A 22 -3.20 -4.82 -0.16
CA SER A 22 -2.43 -3.76 -0.82
C SER A 22 -1.67 -4.29 -2.04
N ILE A 23 -0.96 -5.41 -1.90
CA ILE A 23 -0.17 -6.01 -3.00
C ILE A 23 -1.08 -6.42 -4.17
N THR A 24 -2.18 -7.11 -3.87
CA THR A 24 -3.13 -7.54 -4.91
C THR A 24 -3.80 -6.36 -5.59
N TRP A 25 -4.23 -5.35 -4.81
CA TRP A 25 -4.83 -4.14 -5.34
C TRP A 25 -3.86 -3.36 -6.24
N PHE A 26 -2.61 -3.13 -5.82
CA PHE A 26 -1.64 -2.39 -6.64
C PHE A 26 -1.32 -3.10 -7.96
N ASN A 27 -1.34 -4.43 -7.99
CA ASN A 27 -1.13 -5.21 -9.20
C ASN A 27 -2.36 -5.28 -10.12
N LEU A 28 -3.57 -5.13 -9.56
CA LEU A 28 -4.84 -5.15 -10.30
C LEU A 28 -5.27 -3.74 -10.76
N ALA A 29 -4.95 -2.70 -10.00
CA ALA A 29 -5.26 -1.31 -10.29
C ALA A 29 -4.98 -0.91 -11.75
N PRO A 30 -3.75 -1.09 -12.32
CA PRO A 30 -3.45 -0.70 -13.70
C PRO A 30 -4.22 -1.49 -14.77
N LYS A 31 -4.81 -2.63 -14.42
CA LYS A 31 -5.62 -3.43 -15.34
C LYS A 31 -7.04 -2.87 -15.46
N ALA A 32 -7.56 -2.25 -14.40
CA ALA A 32 -8.88 -1.62 -14.38
C ALA A 32 -8.88 -0.20 -14.96
N MET A 33 -7.74 0.48 -14.96
CA MET A 33 -7.60 1.84 -15.50
C MET A 33 -6.73 1.88 -16.75
N VAL A 34 -7.21 2.52 -17.81
CA VAL A 34 -6.40 2.79 -19.00
C VAL A 34 -5.83 4.20 -18.92
N VAL A 35 -4.68 4.35 -18.26
CA VAL A 35 -3.99 5.64 -18.15
C VAL A 35 -3.29 5.96 -19.48
N ARG A 36 -3.58 7.12 -20.07
CA ARG A 36 -2.94 7.61 -21.29
C ARG A 36 -2.31 8.97 -21.04
N ILE A 37 -1.06 9.13 -21.47
CA ILE A 37 -0.34 10.41 -21.43
C ILE A 37 0.09 10.75 -22.85
N ARG A 38 -0.31 11.92 -23.36
CA ARG A 38 -0.03 12.38 -24.73
C ARG A 38 -0.41 11.33 -25.79
N GLY A 39 -1.56 10.68 -25.61
CA GLY A 39 -2.07 9.64 -26.51
C GLY A 39 -1.43 8.25 -26.35
N LYS A 40 -0.33 8.10 -25.60
CA LYS A 40 0.33 6.80 -25.37
C LYS A 40 -0.16 6.17 -24.06
N ARG A 41 -0.43 4.86 -24.08
CA ARG A 41 -0.78 4.10 -22.87
C ARG A 41 0.43 4.04 -21.95
N VAL A 42 0.23 4.37 -20.68
CA VAL A 42 1.26 4.22 -19.65
C VAL A 42 1.43 2.73 -19.37
N PRO A 43 2.67 2.21 -19.29
CA PRO A 43 2.89 0.81 -18.92
C PRO A 43 2.35 0.50 -17.53
N ASP A 44 1.73 -0.67 -17.36
CA ASP A 44 1.11 -1.11 -16.09
C ASP A 44 2.13 -1.12 -14.94
N ALA A 45 3.37 -1.51 -15.24
CA ALA A 45 4.47 -1.54 -14.28
C ALA A 45 4.79 -0.15 -13.71
N VAL A 46 4.63 0.92 -14.51
CA VAL A 46 4.84 2.29 -14.04
C VAL A 46 3.75 2.69 -13.06
N VAL A 47 2.48 2.39 -13.39
CA VAL A 47 1.35 2.71 -12.51
C VAL A 47 1.43 1.91 -11.20
N ALA A 48 1.72 0.60 -11.26
CA ALA A 48 1.94 -0.22 -10.07
C ALA A 48 3.13 0.31 -9.25
N GLY A 49 4.26 0.60 -9.89
CA GLY A 49 5.45 1.14 -9.25
C GLY A 49 5.20 2.47 -8.54
N LEU A 50 4.41 3.36 -9.13
CA LEU A 50 4.00 4.61 -8.49
C LEU A 50 3.12 4.38 -7.26
N ASN A 51 2.22 3.39 -7.29
CA ASN A 51 1.41 3.03 -6.11
C ASN A 51 2.30 2.50 -4.97
N TYR A 52 3.22 1.57 -5.25
CA TYR A 52 4.17 1.08 -4.24
C TYR A 52 5.07 2.21 -3.70
N GLY A 53 5.57 3.07 -4.59
CA GLY A 53 6.39 4.22 -4.21
C GLY A 53 5.65 5.20 -3.31
N ALA A 54 4.43 5.60 -3.70
CA ALA A 54 3.57 6.46 -2.89
C ALA A 54 3.24 5.83 -1.54
N TRP A 55 2.92 4.54 -1.52
CA TRP A 55 2.63 3.82 -0.29
C TRP A 55 3.82 3.80 0.68
N LEU A 56 5.03 3.57 0.20
CA LEU A 56 6.26 3.61 1.01
C LEU A 56 6.53 5.01 1.55
N VAL A 57 6.45 6.04 0.69
CA VAL A 57 6.67 7.44 1.08
C VAL A 57 5.65 7.89 2.13
N LEU A 58 4.37 7.59 1.94
CA LEU A 58 3.31 7.95 2.89
C LEU A 58 3.47 7.20 4.22
N SER A 59 3.82 5.91 4.17
CA SER A 59 4.09 5.12 5.39
C SER A 59 5.27 5.69 6.17
N ALA A 60 6.34 6.08 5.48
CA ALA A 60 7.50 6.72 6.10
C ALA A 60 7.15 8.10 6.69
N ALA A 61 6.35 8.90 5.99
CA ALA A 61 5.88 10.18 6.49
C ALA A 61 5.04 10.01 7.77
N VAL A 62 4.08 9.08 7.77
CA VAL A 62 3.27 8.75 8.95
C VAL A 62 4.16 8.28 10.11
N ALA A 63 5.08 7.35 9.85
CA ALA A 63 6.02 6.88 10.87
C ALA A 63 6.87 8.03 11.42
N PHE A 64 7.38 8.92 10.57
CA PHE A 64 8.14 10.09 11.00
C PHE A 64 7.34 11.02 11.91
N PHE A 65 6.08 11.32 11.56
CA PHE A 65 5.24 12.18 12.41
C PHE A 65 4.88 11.51 13.74
N LEU A 66 4.62 10.20 13.74
CA LEU A 66 4.24 9.46 14.95
C LEU A 66 5.42 9.17 15.89
N LEU A 67 6.63 8.96 15.36
CA LEU A 67 7.82 8.59 16.13
C LEU A 67 8.68 9.79 16.54
N ARG A 68 8.41 10.99 16.01
CA ARG A 68 9.11 12.23 16.35
C ARG A 68 8.48 12.99 17.53
N GLY A 69 7.34 12.55 18.04
CA GLY A 69 6.80 12.96 19.34
C GLY A 69 7.56 12.33 20.49
#